data_AF-A0A9E4FG62-F1
#
_entry.id   AF-A0A9E4FG62-F1
#
_cell.length_a   1.000
_cell.length_b   1.000
_cell.length_c   1.000
_cell.angle_alpha   90.00
_cell.angle_beta   90.00
_cell.angle_gamma   90.00
#
_symmetry.space_group_name_H-M   'P 1'
#
loop_
_entity.id
_entity.type
_entity.pdbx_description
1 polymer ?
#
loop_
_entity_poly.entity_id
_entity_poly.type
_entity_poly.pdbx_seq_one_letter_code
_entity_poly.pdbx_strand_id
1 'polypeptide(L)' 'INEHHLSMVDAQARQFLADQMHKFLANEDYERPAGYVPPS' A
#
# COMPACT_ATOMS: atom_id res chain seq x y z
N ILE A 1 -1.33 2.76 5.12
CA ILE A 1 -1.38 4.03 5.89
C ILE A 1 -1.18 3.77 7.38
N ASN A 2 -2.10 3.12 8.08
CA ASN A 2 -1.99 2.92 9.54
C ASN A 2 -0.78 2.06 9.95
N GLU A 3 -0.53 0.91 9.29
CA GLU A 3 0.57 0.01 9.65
C GLU A 3 1.95 0.67 9.54
N HIS A 4 2.18 1.40 8.45
CA HIS A 4 3.42 2.15 8.22
C HIS A 4 3.38 3.58 8.78
N HIS A 5 2.33 3.95 9.52
CA HIS A 5 2.12 5.29 10.08
C HIS A 5 2.32 6.43 9.06
N LEU A 6 1.86 6.20 7.83
CA LEU A 6 2.03 7.14 6.72
C LEU A 6 1.07 8.31 6.85
N SER A 7 1.50 9.46 6.36
CA SER A 7 0.69 10.67 6.33
C SER A 7 0.43 11.12 4.90
N MET A 8 -0.82 11.46 4.57
CA MET A 8 -1.18 11.93 3.22
C MET A 8 -0.61 13.32 2.89
N VAL A 9 -0.13 14.08 3.88
CA VAL A 9 0.53 15.37 3.64
C VAL A 9 1.99 15.24 3.23
N ASP A 10 2.63 14.11 3.54
CA ASP A 10 4.01 13.84 3.12
C ASP A 10 4.06 13.36 1.66
N ALA A 11 4.95 13.96 0.87
CA ALA A 11 5.12 13.64 -0.53
C ALA A 11 5.70 12.23 -0.73
N GLN A 12 6.62 11.79 0.14
CA GLN A 12 7.20 10.45 0.04
C GLN A 12 6.16 9.38 0.35
N ALA A 13 5.37 9.57 1.41
CA ALA A 13 4.24 8.70 1.73
C ALA A 13 3.23 8.62 0.58
N ARG A 14 2.86 9.75 -0.05
CA ARG A 14 1.96 9.74 -1.21
C ARG A 14 2.54 8.97 -2.39
N GLN A 15 3.83 9.15 -2.67
CA GLN A 15 4.49 8.46 -3.78
C GLN A 15 4.53 6.95 -3.55
N PHE A 16 4.91 6.52 -2.35
CA PHE A 16 4.87 5.11 -1.98
C PHE A 16 3.47 4.51 -2.16
N LEU A 17 2.41 5.19 -1.69
CA LEU A 17 1.04 4.72 -1.84
C LEU A 17 0.61 4.63 -3.32
N ALA A 18 1.03 5.59 -4.14
CA ALA A 18 0.75 5.58 -5.57
C ALA A 18 1.45 4.40 -6.28
N ASP A 19 2.71 4.10 -5.93
CA ASP A 19 3.45 2.97 -6.49
C ASP A 19 2.81 1.63 -6.11
N GLN A 20 2.41 1.46 -4.84
CA GLN A 20 1.70 0.25 -4.40
C GLN A 20 0.34 0.10 -5.08
N MET A 21 -0.39 1.20 -5.26
CA MET A 21 -1.66 1.19 -6.00
C MET A 21 -1.46 0.77 -7.46
N HIS A 22 -0.43 1.29 -8.13
CA HIS A 22 -0.12 0.91 -9.51
C HIS A 22 0.17 -0.59 -9.64
N LYS A 23 1.04 -1.13 -8.77
CA LYS A 23 1.36 -2.56 -8.73
C LYS A 23 0.13 -3.43 -8.51
N PHE A 24 -0.75 -3.03 -7.58
CA PHE A 24 -2.02 -3.73 -7.34
C PHE A 24 -2.88 -3.79 -8.61
N LEU A 25 -3.08 -2.65 -9.27
CA LEU A 25 -3.91 -2.57 -10.48
C LEU A 25 -3.29 -3.29 -11.68
N ALA A 26 -1.97 -3.39 -11.74
CA ALA A 26 -1.24 -4.15 -12.75
C ALA A 26 -1.19 -5.67 -12.48
N ASN A 27 -1.76 -6.15 -11.37
CA ASN A 27 -1.60 -7.51 -10.85
C ASN A 27 -0.12 -7.92 -10.65
N GLU A 28 0.73 -6.95 -10.32
CA GLU A 28 2.11 -7.18 -9.92
C GLU A 28 2.21 -7.43 -8.41
N ASP A 29 3.41 -7.79 -7.93
CA ASP A 29 3.65 -7.94 -6.50
C ASP A 29 3.65 -6.58 -5.78
N TYR A 30 2.72 -6.42 -4.84
CA TYR A 30 2.56 -5.25 -3.98
C TYR A 30 2.61 -5.66 -2.51
N GLU A 31 2.89 -4.70 -1.62
CA GLU A 31 2.89 -4.94 -0.18
C GLU A 31 1.48 -5.23 0.32
N ARG A 32 1.33 -6.37 0.99
CA ARG A 32 0.08 -6.77 1.62
C ARG A 32 0.10 -6.36 3.10
N PRO A 33 -1.03 -5.86 3.63
CA PRO A 33 -1.13 -5.52 5.04
C PRO A 33 -0.81 -6.75 5.92
N ALA A 34 0.03 -6.54 6.92
CA ALA A 34 0.46 -7.59 7.82
C ALA A 34 -0.74 -8.08 8.66
N GLY A 35 -1.04 -9.37 8.58
CA GLY A 35 -2.15 -9.98 9.33
C GLY A 35 -3.51 -9.95 8.62
N TYR A 36 -3.61 -9.46 7.38
CA TYR A 36 -4.82 -9.67 6.58
C TYR A 36 -4.88 -11.11 6.05
N VAL A 37 -5.86 -11.88 6.54
CA VAL A 37 -6.20 -13.21 6.01
C VAL A 37 -7.37 -13.03 5.03
N PRO A 38 -7.18 -13.27 3.72
CA PRO A 38 -8.28 -13.19 2.78
C PRO A 38 -9.33 -14.27 3.10
N PRO A 39 -10.64 -13.95 3.05
CA PRO A 39 -11.69 -14.94 3.21
C PRO A 39 -11.66 -15.95 2.06
N SER A 40 -11.92 -17.22 2.39
CA SER A 40 -11.97 -18.38 1.48
C SER A 40 -13.21 -18.43 0.60
#